data_AF-A0A7W0YN50-F1
#
_entry.id   AF-A0A7W0YN50-F1
#
_cell.length_a   1.000
_cell.length_b   1.000
_cell.length_c   1.000
_cell.angle_alpha   90.00
_cell.angle_beta   90.00
_cell.angle_gamma   90.00
#
_symmetry.space_group_name_H-M   'P 1'
#
loop_
_entity.id
_entity.type
_entity.pdbx_description
1 polymer ?
#
loop_
_entity_poly.entity_id
_entity_poly.type
_entity_poly.pdbx_seq_one_letter_code
_entity_poly.pdbx_strand_id
1 'polypeptide(L)'
;MTGFADSADPLVLALALGVPWALAAALSLCDGRKRWVGWVAVVGLGATLAALARLAVLVVGGDRVEMTAGGWPEEVGITLRADALGATFALVSVGVIFASLLYEVLGGVRSRTFPALVLFMAAGLTGLFLTGDVFNFYVFFEVSMTAAYVLASYREQDHQVRAAFIFAVINLLGSVVFLIGVA
;
A
#
# COMPACT_ATOMS: atom_id res chain seq x y z
N MET A 1 -23.49 -25.27 8.62
CA MET A 1 -22.44 -25.56 9.63
C MET A 1 -21.53 -24.33 9.64
N THR A 2 -22.01 -23.22 10.18
CA THR A 2 -21.88 -22.74 11.58
C THR A 2 -20.55 -22.05 11.82
N GLY A 3 -20.56 -20.71 11.70
CA GLY A 3 -19.42 -19.87 12.02
C GLY A 3 -19.36 -18.55 11.27
N PHE A 4 -20.48 -17.83 11.07
CA PHE A 4 -20.39 -16.37 10.88
C PHE A 4 -19.99 -15.78 12.24
N ALA A 5 -18.74 -16.02 12.64
CA ALA A 5 -18.13 -15.28 13.73
C ALA A 5 -18.12 -13.82 13.28
N ASP A 6 -18.65 -12.94 14.12
CA ASP A 6 -18.66 -11.49 13.94
C ASP A 6 -17.28 -10.99 13.50
N SER A 7 -17.03 -10.94 12.19
CA SER A 7 -15.85 -10.28 11.67
C SER A 7 -16.14 -8.79 11.74
N ALA A 8 -15.37 -8.08 12.56
CA ALA A 8 -15.53 -6.64 12.66
C ALA A 8 -15.32 -6.02 11.26
N ASP A 9 -16.23 -5.13 10.88
CA ASP A 9 -16.32 -4.35 9.64
C ASP A 9 -15.31 -4.71 8.53
N PRO A 10 -15.53 -5.75 7.71
CA PRO A 10 -14.69 -6.07 6.53
C PRO A 10 -14.58 -4.90 5.54
N LEU A 11 -15.54 -3.98 5.61
CA LEU A 11 -15.51 -2.70 4.90
C LEU A 11 -14.28 -1.84 5.26
N VAL A 12 -13.82 -1.86 6.51
CA VAL A 12 -12.65 -1.05 6.93
C VAL A 12 -11.38 -1.57 6.25
N LEU A 13 -11.21 -2.90 6.18
CA LEU A 13 -10.14 -3.56 5.42
C LEU A 13 -10.20 -3.16 3.94
N ALA A 14 -11.38 -3.28 3.33
CA ALA A 14 -11.59 -2.97 1.92
C ALA A 14 -11.30 -1.50 1.61
N LEU A 15 -11.68 -0.58 2.50
CA LEU A 15 -11.40 0.85 2.35
C LEU A 15 -9.92 1.17 2.54
N ALA A 16 -9.27 0.58 3.55
CA ALA A 16 -7.84 0.80 3.79
C ALA A 16 -7.00 0.43 2.57
N LEU A 17 -7.29 -0.70 1.92
CA LEU A 17 -6.58 -1.16 0.74
C LEU A 17 -7.07 -0.50 -0.57
N GLY A 18 -8.39 -0.35 -0.73
CA GLY A 18 -9.01 0.06 -1.98
C GLY A 18 -8.85 1.54 -2.31
N VAL A 19 -8.91 2.42 -1.29
CA VAL A 19 -8.76 3.87 -1.48
C VAL A 19 -7.42 4.25 -2.12
N PRO A 20 -6.25 3.83 -1.59
CA PRO A 20 -4.97 4.23 -2.17
C PRO A 20 -4.77 3.60 -3.55
N TRP A 21 -5.25 2.37 -3.80
CA TRP A 21 -5.23 1.74 -5.12
C TRP A 21 -6.04 2.51 -6.17
N ALA A 22 -7.31 2.83 -5.86
CA ALA A 22 -8.20 3.52 -6.78
C ALA A 22 -7.67 4.93 -7.11
N LEU A 23 -7.18 5.65 -6.10
CA LEU A 23 -6.61 6.98 -6.29
C LEU A 23 -5.27 6.93 -7.02
N ALA A 24 -4.40 5.95 -6.74
CA ALA A 24 -3.16 5.79 -7.48
C ALA A 24 -3.44 5.60 -8.97
N ALA A 25 -4.36 4.70 -9.32
CA ALA A 25 -4.76 4.46 -10.71
C ALA A 25 -5.37 5.73 -11.35
N ALA A 26 -6.33 6.38 -10.70
CA ALA A 26 -6.99 7.56 -11.24
C ALA A 26 -6.04 8.76 -11.40
N LEU A 27 -5.19 9.03 -10.40
CA LEU A 27 -4.27 10.17 -10.41
C LEU A 27 -3.04 9.93 -11.29
N SER A 28 -2.71 8.68 -11.64
CA SER A 28 -1.62 8.37 -12.58
C SER A 28 -1.83 8.98 -13.97
N LEU A 29 -3.10 9.17 -14.37
CA LEU A 29 -3.48 9.80 -15.63
C LEU A 29 -3.37 11.34 -15.57
N CYS A 30 -3.36 11.90 -14.36
CA CYS A 30 -3.32 13.34 -14.13
C CYS A 30 -1.88 13.88 -14.12
N ASP A 31 -1.74 15.21 -14.11
CA ASP A 31 -0.45 15.85 -13.86
C ASP A 31 -0.30 16.19 -12.37
N GLY A 32 0.56 15.45 -11.67
CA GLY A 32 0.83 15.61 -10.24
C GLY A 32 1.34 16.99 -9.82
N ARG A 33 1.83 17.80 -10.76
CA ARG A 33 2.23 19.20 -10.48
C ARG A 33 1.03 20.11 -10.22
N LYS A 34 -0.18 19.71 -10.60
CA LYS A 34 -1.40 20.46 -10.30
C LYS A 34 -1.72 20.31 -8.81
N ARG A 35 -1.86 21.45 -8.11
CA ARG A 35 -2.12 21.47 -6.65
C ARG A 35 -3.30 20.60 -6.22
N TRP A 36 -4.38 20.55 -7.00
CA TRP A 36 -5.55 19.74 -6.65
C TRP A 36 -5.24 18.23 -6.63
N VAL A 37 -4.35 17.72 -7.49
CA VAL A 37 -3.97 16.31 -7.52
C VAL A 37 -3.26 15.92 -6.22
N GLY A 38 -2.33 16.78 -5.78
CA GLY A 38 -1.65 16.62 -4.49
C GLY A 38 -2.62 16.61 -3.31
N TRP A 39 -3.56 17.55 -3.26
CA TRP A 39 -4.56 17.60 -2.18
C TRP A 39 -5.53 16.43 -2.19
N VAL A 40 -5.96 15.95 -3.37
CA VAL A 40 -6.77 14.73 -3.47
C VAL A 40 -6.01 13.52 -2.95
N ALA A 41 -4.72 13.39 -3.29
CA ALA A 41 -3.86 12.33 -2.75
C ALA A 41 -3.72 12.41 -1.22
N VAL A 42 -3.54 13.62 -0.67
CA VAL A 42 -3.47 13.85 0.79
C VAL A 42 -4.77 13.44 1.47
N VAL A 43 -5.92 13.87 0.97
CA VAL A 43 -7.24 13.50 1.55
C VAL A 43 -7.45 12.00 1.47
N GLY A 44 -7.13 11.38 0.33
CA GLY A 44 -7.21 9.93 0.15
C GLY A 44 -6.36 9.15 1.13
N LEU A 45 -5.09 9.52 1.25
CA LEU A 45 -4.16 8.87 2.15
C LEU A 45 -4.50 9.12 3.63
N GLY A 46 -5.08 10.29 3.95
CA GLY A 46 -5.64 10.59 5.27
C GLY A 46 -6.83 9.69 5.60
N ALA A 47 -7.70 9.39 4.63
CA ALA A 47 -8.78 8.43 4.81
C ALA A 47 -8.25 7.00 5.02
N THR A 48 -7.21 6.60 4.28
CA THR A 48 -6.52 5.31 4.51
C THR A 48 -5.93 5.24 5.92
N LEU A 49 -5.28 6.30 6.39
CA LEU A 49 -4.69 6.36 7.73
C LEU A 49 -5.77 6.23 8.81
N ALA A 50 -6.91 6.89 8.65
CA ALA A 50 -8.05 6.77 9.56
C ALA A 50 -8.63 5.35 9.57
N ALA A 51 -8.73 4.70 8.41
CA ALA A 51 -9.17 3.31 8.30
C ALA A 51 -8.20 2.35 9.00
N LEU A 52 -6.89 2.52 8.80
CA LEU A 52 -5.85 1.74 9.47
C LEU A 52 -5.84 1.95 10.98
N ALA A 53 -6.06 3.19 11.45
CA ALA A 53 -6.14 3.48 12.88
C ALA A 53 -7.35 2.79 13.52
N ARG A 54 -8.52 2.82 12.86
CA ARG A 54 -9.70 2.08 13.31
C ARG A 54 -9.44 0.57 13.36
N LEU A 55 -8.82 0.04 12.31
CA LEU A 55 -8.48 -1.38 12.22
C LEU A 55 -7.50 -1.80 13.31
N ALA A 56 -6.48 -0.98 13.63
CA ALA A 56 -5.58 -1.23 14.74
C ALA A 56 -6.32 -1.27 16.09
N VAL A 57 -7.29 -0.37 16.32
CA VAL A 57 -8.11 -0.38 17.54
C VAL A 57 -8.94 -1.66 17.66
N LEU A 58 -9.61 -2.09 16.57
CA LEU A 58 -10.41 -3.31 16.56
C LEU A 58 -9.56 -4.55 16.90
N VAL A 59 -8.42 -4.70 16.23
CA VAL A 59 -7.58 -5.88 16.40
C VAL A 59 -6.91 -5.92 17.78
N VAL A 60 -6.52 -4.76 18.34
CA VAL A 60 -6.02 -4.68 19.72
C VAL A 60 -7.12 -4.98 20.74
N GLY A 61 -8.38 -4.67 20.41
CA GLY A 61 -9.57 -5.04 21.20
C GLY A 61 -9.86 -6.54 21.23
N GLY A 62 -9.16 -7.34 20.42
CA GLY A 62 -9.35 -8.79 20.30
C GLY A 62 -10.29 -9.20 19.17
N ASP A 63 -10.76 -8.25 18.35
CA ASP A 63 -11.62 -8.54 17.21
C ASP A 63 -10.83 -9.23 16.09
N ARG A 64 -11.43 -10.25 15.47
CA ARG A 64 -10.89 -10.88 14.26
C ARG A 64 -11.41 -10.14 13.04
N VAL A 65 -10.51 -9.47 12.32
CA VAL A 65 -10.84 -8.70 11.11
C VAL A 65 -10.25 -9.42 9.89
N GLU A 66 -11.11 -10.01 9.07
CA GLU A 66 -10.72 -10.84 7.93
C GLU A 66 -11.75 -10.74 6.80
N MET A 67 -11.28 -10.77 5.56
CA MET A 67 -12.12 -10.83 4.38
C MET A 67 -11.50 -11.68 3.29
N THR A 68 -12.33 -12.47 2.60
CA THR A 68 -11.92 -13.20 1.39
C THR A 68 -12.36 -12.42 0.17
N ALA A 69 -11.40 -12.11 -0.71
CA ALA A 69 -11.64 -11.33 -1.91
C ALA A 69 -12.48 -12.12 -2.93
N GLY A 70 -13.41 -11.42 -3.60
CA GLY A 70 -14.13 -11.93 -4.77
C GLY A 70 -15.26 -12.91 -4.48
N GLY A 71 -15.63 -13.15 -3.22
CA GLY A 71 -16.73 -14.07 -2.86
C GLY A 71 -16.42 -15.54 -3.12
N TRP A 72 -15.14 -15.87 -3.35
CA TRP A 72 -14.66 -17.23 -3.45
C TRP A 72 -14.65 -17.92 -2.07
N PRO A 73 -14.73 -19.25 -2.02
CA PRO A 73 -14.47 -20.00 -0.80
C PRO A 73 -13.08 -19.67 -0.22
N GLU A 74 -12.94 -19.63 1.09
CA GLU A 74 -11.70 -19.29 1.81
C GLU A 74 -10.50 -20.16 1.39
N GLU A 75 -10.76 -21.40 0.95
CA GLU A 75 -9.74 -22.37 0.50
C GLU A 75 -9.02 -21.96 -0.79
N VAL A 76 -9.66 -21.13 -1.63
CA VAL A 76 -9.16 -20.74 -2.96
C VAL A 76 -9.06 -19.23 -3.12
N GLY A 77 -9.82 -18.48 -2.32
CA GLY A 77 -9.85 -17.02 -2.35
C GLY A 77 -8.63 -16.39 -1.68
N ILE A 78 -8.32 -15.17 -2.10
CA ILE A 78 -7.27 -14.36 -1.47
C ILE A 78 -7.84 -13.81 -0.16
N THR A 79 -7.27 -14.25 0.96
CA THR A 79 -7.72 -13.83 2.29
C THR A 79 -6.85 -12.70 2.79
N LEU A 80 -7.49 -11.56 3.08
CA LEU A 80 -6.89 -10.41 3.73
C LEU A 80 -7.25 -10.46 5.20
N ARG A 81 -6.23 -10.50 6.05
CA ARG A 81 -6.36 -10.67 7.48
C ARG A 81 -5.53 -9.60 8.18
N ALA A 82 -6.19 -8.86 9.07
CA ALA A 82 -5.49 -7.94 9.95
C ALA A 82 -5.21 -8.60 11.30
N ASP A 83 -3.94 -8.62 11.67
CA ASP A 83 -3.48 -8.88 13.03
C ASP A 83 -2.85 -7.61 13.63
N ALA A 84 -2.54 -7.63 14.92
CA ALA A 84 -2.07 -6.42 15.62
C ALA A 84 -0.75 -5.91 15.04
N LEU A 85 0.11 -6.82 14.60
CA LEU A 85 1.43 -6.51 14.06
C LEU A 85 1.33 -5.93 12.64
N GLY A 86 0.56 -6.57 11.76
CA GLY A 86 0.29 -6.10 10.41
C GLY A 86 -0.43 -4.75 10.41
N ALA A 87 -1.44 -4.58 11.26
CA ALA A 87 -2.13 -3.30 11.45
C ALA A 87 -1.16 -2.18 11.89
N THR A 88 -0.26 -2.49 12.83
CA THR A 88 0.73 -1.53 13.34
C THR A 88 1.74 -1.13 12.27
N PHE A 89 2.30 -2.11 11.53
CA PHE A 89 3.24 -1.81 10.46
C PHE A 89 2.59 -1.04 9.32
N ALA A 90 1.38 -1.42 8.89
CA ALA A 90 0.62 -0.67 7.90
C ALA A 90 0.39 0.78 8.35
N LEU A 91 -0.04 0.99 9.60
CA LEU A 91 -0.31 2.32 10.15
C LEU A 91 0.95 3.19 10.18
N VAL A 92 2.09 2.65 10.65
CA VAL A 92 3.36 3.38 10.70
C VAL A 92 3.86 3.70 9.31
N SER A 93 3.86 2.73 8.39
CA SER A 93 4.28 2.94 7.01
C SER A 93 3.46 4.02 6.31
N VAL A 94 2.13 3.92 6.35
CA VAL A 94 1.23 4.91 5.74
C VAL A 94 1.34 6.26 6.43
N GLY A 95 1.56 6.30 7.75
CA GLY A 95 1.79 7.55 8.49
C GLY A 95 3.03 8.31 8.02
N VAL A 96 4.16 7.61 7.81
CA VAL A 96 5.39 8.21 7.26
C VAL A 96 5.17 8.69 5.83
N ILE A 97 4.48 7.90 5.01
CA ILE A 97 4.15 8.28 3.63
C ILE A 97 3.21 9.50 3.59
N PHE A 98 2.25 9.58 4.50
CA PHE A 98 1.35 10.72 4.62
C PHE A 98 2.11 12.00 4.96
N ALA A 99 3.04 11.93 5.93
CA ALA A 99 3.87 13.07 6.31
C ALA A 99 4.75 13.55 5.14
N SER A 100 5.36 12.62 4.39
CA SER A 100 6.21 12.97 3.23
C SER A 100 5.40 13.58 2.08
N LEU A 101 4.21 13.03 1.79
CA LEU A 101 3.28 13.57 0.80
C LEU A 101 2.83 14.98 1.17
N LEU A 102 2.42 15.19 2.42
CA LEU A 102 1.96 16.50 2.89
C LEU A 102 3.08 17.54 2.77
N TYR A 103 4.31 17.18 3.16
CA TYR A 103 5.47 18.05 3.00
C TYR A 103 5.68 18.47 1.54
N GLU A 104 5.66 17.54 0.59
CA GLU A 104 5.86 17.85 -0.83
C GLU A 104 4.71 18.67 -1.42
N VAL A 105 3.46 18.39 -1.03
CA VAL A 105 2.28 19.14 -1.49
C VAL A 105 2.31 20.59 -0.99
N LEU A 106 2.72 20.82 0.27
CA LEU A 106 2.91 22.16 0.83
C LEU A 106 4.07 22.91 0.15
N GLY A 107 5.15 22.22 -0.18
CA GLY A 107 6.31 22.77 -0.89
C GLY A 107 6.09 23.00 -2.40
N GLY A 108 5.03 22.42 -2.96
CA GLY A 108 4.72 22.44 -4.39
C GLY A 108 5.36 21.27 -5.14
N VAL A 109 4.53 20.30 -5.50
CA VAL A 109 4.93 19.07 -6.21
C VAL A 109 5.64 19.39 -7.53
N ARG A 110 6.84 18.84 -7.71
CA ARG A 110 7.68 19.10 -8.89
C ARG A 110 7.58 18.03 -9.97
N SER A 111 7.35 16.78 -9.59
CA SER A 111 7.18 15.68 -10.55
C SER A 111 5.71 15.44 -10.89
N ARG A 112 5.48 15.10 -12.16
CA ARG A 112 4.17 14.68 -12.66
C ARG A 112 3.66 13.41 -11.98
N THR A 113 4.54 12.46 -11.68
CA THR A 113 4.14 11.10 -11.28
C THR A 113 4.11 10.91 -9.76
N PHE A 114 4.68 11.83 -8.99
CA PHE A 114 4.91 11.66 -7.56
C PHE A 114 3.66 11.35 -6.73
N PRO A 115 2.54 12.10 -6.82
CA PRO A 115 1.36 11.78 -6.01
C PRO A 115 0.81 10.38 -6.28
N ALA A 116 0.85 9.92 -7.54
CA ALA A 116 0.39 8.59 -7.92
C ALA A 116 1.34 7.50 -7.43
N LEU A 117 2.66 7.68 -7.58
CA LEU A 117 3.67 6.73 -7.10
C LEU A 117 3.63 6.58 -5.57
N VAL A 118 3.44 7.69 -4.85
CA VAL A 118 3.28 7.68 -3.40
C VAL A 118 2.04 6.88 -2.97
N LEU A 119 0.93 7.03 -3.69
CA LEU A 119 -0.28 6.24 -3.44
C LEU A 119 -0.09 4.76 -3.79
N PHE A 120 0.61 4.42 -4.87
CA PHE A 120 0.97 3.03 -5.18
C PHE A 120 1.88 2.41 -4.10
N MET A 121 2.82 3.18 -3.57
CA MET A 121 3.67 2.75 -2.46
C MET A 121 2.84 2.47 -1.20
N ALA A 122 1.92 3.38 -0.85
CA ALA A 122 1.01 3.19 0.27
C ALA A 122 0.07 1.99 0.07
N ALA A 123 -0.46 1.81 -1.14
CA ALA A 123 -1.32 0.70 -1.50
C ALA A 123 -0.58 -0.65 -1.39
N GLY A 124 0.65 -0.72 -1.91
CA GLY A 124 1.51 -1.90 -1.81
C GLY A 124 1.84 -2.24 -0.36
N LEU A 125 2.31 -1.27 0.44
CA LEU A 125 2.62 -1.54 1.85
C LEU A 125 1.38 -1.91 2.68
N THR A 126 0.24 -1.28 2.41
CA THR A 126 -1.02 -1.64 3.08
C THR A 126 -1.40 -3.08 2.79
N GLY A 127 -1.34 -3.51 1.52
CA GLY A 127 -1.63 -4.91 1.16
C GLY A 127 -0.61 -5.89 1.73
N LEU A 128 0.68 -5.51 1.72
CA LEU A 128 1.79 -6.33 2.20
C LEU A 128 1.63 -6.74 3.67
N PHE A 129 1.15 -5.82 4.51
CA PHE A 129 0.96 -6.09 5.94
C PHE A 129 -0.42 -6.64 6.31
N LEU A 130 -1.37 -6.66 5.38
CA LEU A 130 -2.75 -7.12 5.62
C LEU A 130 -3.12 -8.39 4.85
N THR A 131 -2.16 -9.01 4.18
CA THR A 131 -2.36 -10.26 3.44
C THR A 131 -2.17 -11.49 4.32
N GLY A 132 -3.01 -12.49 4.11
CA GLY A 132 -2.94 -13.78 4.81
C GLY A 132 -2.06 -14.82 4.12
N ASP A 133 -1.63 -14.59 2.88
CA ASP A 133 -0.84 -15.54 2.09
C ASP A 133 0.46 -14.94 1.53
N VAL A 134 1.44 -15.83 1.35
CA VAL A 134 2.82 -15.49 0.97
C VAL A 134 2.93 -15.05 -0.50
N PHE A 135 2.06 -15.55 -1.37
CA PHE A 135 2.06 -15.15 -2.77
C PHE A 135 1.58 -13.71 -2.94
N ASN A 136 0.47 -13.33 -2.30
CA ASN A 136 0.01 -11.93 -2.31
C ASN A 136 0.96 -11.02 -1.54
N PHE A 137 1.62 -11.51 -0.49
CA PHE A 137 2.72 -10.77 0.15
C PHE A 137 3.80 -10.39 -0.87
N TYR A 138 4.22 -11.33 -1.71
CA TYR A 138 5.15 -11.07 -2.81
C TYR A 138 4.61 -10.04 -3.79
N VAL A 139 3.36 -10.19 -4.26
CA VAL A 139 2.76 -9.25 -5.21
C VAL A 139 2.75 -7.82 -4.64
N PHE A 140 2.33 -7.65 -3.40
CA PHE A 140 2.31 -6.34 -2.74
C PHE A 140 3.71 -5.79 -2.48
N PHE A 141 4.67 -6.66 -2.15
CA PHE A 141 6.07 -6.31 -2.02
C PHE A 141 6.60 -5.72 -3.33
N GLU A 142 6.39 -6.40 -4.45
CA GLU A 142 6.81 -5.92 -5.78
C GLU A 142 6.16 -4.58 -6.14
N VAL A 143 4.86 -4.40 -5.87
CA VAL A 143 4.16 -3.12 -6.12
C VAL A 143 4.79 -2.00 -5.28
N SER A 144 5.06 -2.25 -4.00
CA SER A 144 5.66 -1.25 -3.11
C SER A 144 7.10 -0.90 -3.50
N MET A 145 7.91 -1.89 -3.85
CA MET A 145 9.31 -1.72 -4.28
C MET A 145 9.37 -1.04 -5.64
N THR A 146 8.45 -1.37 -6.54
CA THR A 146 8.29 -0.71 -7.84
C THR A 146 8.06 0.78 -7.70
N ALA A 147 7.11 1.17 -6.85
CA ALA A 147 6.89 2.56 -6.55
C ALA A 147 8.14 3.22 -5.91
N ALA A 148 8.79 2.52 -4.98
CA ALA A 148 9.96 3.04 -4.26
C ALA A 148 11.16 3.31 -5.16
N TYR A 149 11.51 2.42 -6.10
CA TYR A 149 12.66 2.66 -6.98
C TYR A 149 12.37 3.72 -8.03
N VAL A 150 11.13 3.88 -8.50
CA VAL A 150 10.77 5.01 -9.37
C VAL A 150 10.79 6.33 -8.59
N LEU A 151 10.38 6.32 -7.32
CA LEU A 151 10.53 7.48 -6.43
C LEU A 151 12.00 7.78 -6.11
N ALA A 152 12.88 6.78 -6.07
CA ALA A 152 14.31 6.99 -5.84
C ALA A 152 14.98 7.81 -6.94
N SER A 153 14.43 7.82 -8.16
CA SER A 153 14.88 8.65 -9.29
C SER A 153 14.14 9.99 -9.42
N TYR A 154 13.46 10.46 -8.37
CA TYR A 154 12.56 11.62 -8.39
C TYR A 154 13.14 12.91 -9.01
N ARG A 155 14.44 13.21 -8.82
CA ARG A 155 15.04 14.45 -9.37
C ARG A 155 15.62 14.27 -10.78
N GLU A 156 15.45 13.10 -11.39
CA GLU A 156 15.87 12.79 -12.76
C GLU A 156 17.37 13.06 -13.02
N GLN A 157 18.21 12.96 -11.98
CA GLN A 157 19.66 13.10 -12.11
C GLN A 157 20.29 11.75 -12.46
N ASP A 158 21.29 11.74 -13.34
CA ASP A 158 21.96 10.52 -13.83
C ASP A 158 22.39 9.57 -12.71
N HIS A 159 22.94 10.12 -11.61
CA HIS A 159 23.35 9.33 -10.45
C HIS A 159 22.16 8.65 -9.74
N GLN A 160 21.01 9.33 -9.62
CA GLN A 160 19.80 8.80 -8.98
C GLN A 160 19.15 7.72 -9.83
N VAL A 161 19.12 7.91 -11.16
CA VAL A 161 18.62 6.89 -12.10
C VAL A 161 19.48 5.64 -12.02
N ARG A 162 20.81 5.79 -11.98
CA ARG A 162 21.73 4.65 -11.81
C ARG A 162 21.52 3.94 -10.47
N ALA A 163 21.33 4.68 -9.38
CA ALA A 163 21.05 4.09 -8.06
C ALA A 163 19.71 3.32 -8.04
N ALA A 164 18.66 3.91 -8.62
CA ALA A 164 17.36 3.27 -8.77
C ALA A 164 17.44 1.98 -9.60
N PHE A 165 18.22 1.98 -10.69
CA PHE A 165 18.46 0.79 -11.50
C PHE A 165 19.17 -0.31 -10.73
N ILE A 166 20.24 0.01 -10.00
CA ILE A 166 20.96 -0.97 -9.15
C ILE A 166 20.01 -1.54 -8.10
N PHE A 167 19.19 -0.69 -7.47
CA PHE A 167 18.22 -1.11 -6.48
C PHE A 167 17.17 -2.06 -7.08
N ALA A 168 16.64 -1.75 -8.27
CA ALA A 168 15.70 -2.61 -8.98
C ALA A 168 16.32 -3.98 -9.35
N VAL A 169 17.56 -4.01 -9.83
CA VAL A 169 18.24 -5.27 -10.17
C VAL A 169 18.46 -6.14 -8.93
N ILE A 170 18.90 -5.55 -7.82
CA ILE A 170 19.09 -6.28 -6.55
C ILE A 170 17.74 -6.82 -6.05
N ASN A 171 16.69 -6.02 -6.12
CA ASN A 171 15.35 -6.43 -5.75
C ASN A 171 14.88 -7.61 -6.61
N LEU A 172 14.94 -7.51 -7.94
CA LEU A 172 14.56 -8.59 -8.86
C LEU A 172 15.29 -9.92 -8.59
N LEU A 173 16.59 -9.87 -8.28
CA LEU A 173 17.33 -11.07 -7.89
C LEU A 173 16.78 -11.69 -6.60
N GLY A 174 16.52 -10.88 -5.58
CA GLY A 174 15.88 -11.33 -4.35
C GLY A 174 14.47 -11.87 -4.59
N SER A 175 13.72 -11.26 -5.49
CA SER A 175 12.36 -11.64 -5.88
C SER A 175 12.31 -13.00 -6.56
N VAL A 176 13.28 -13.31 -7.44
CA VAL A 176 13.42 -14.66 -8.03
C VAL A 176 13.70 -15.69 -6.95
N VAL A 177 14.61 -15.41 -6.02
CA VAL A 177 14.90 -16.32 -4.88
C VAL A 177 13.67 -16.53 -4.01
N PHE A 178 12.91 -15.46 -3.74
CA PHE A 178 11.66 -15.54 -2.99
C PHE A 178 10.63 -16.44 -3.69
N LEU A 179 10.40 -16.24 -4.99
CA LEU A 179 9.48 -17.06 -5.77
C LEU A 179 9.89 -18.53 -5.80
N ILE A 180 11.19 -18.82 -5.95
CA ILE A 180 11.71 -20.19 -5.88
C ILE A 180 11.45 -20.80 -4.50
N GLY A 181 11.55 -20.03 -3.42
CA GLY A 181 11.27 -20.52 -2.07
C GLY A 181 9.78 -20.79 -1.79
N VAL A 182 8.88 -20.16 -2.54
CA VAL A 182 7.43 -20.37 -2.44
C VAL A 182 6.95 -21.54 -3.33
N ALA A 183 7.66 -21.82 -4.43
CA ALA A 183 7.35 -22.88 -5.39
C ALA A 183 7.64 -24.29 -4.86
#